data_AF-A0A849SYI6-F1
#
_entry.id   AF-A0A849SYI6-F1
#
_cell.length_a   1.000
_cell.length_b   1.000
_cell.length_c   1.000
_cell.angle_alpha   90.00
_cell.angle_beta   90.00
_cell.angle_gamma   90.00
#
_symmetry.space_group_name_H-M   'P 1'
#
loop_
_entity.id
_entity.type
_entity.pdbx_description
1 polymer ?
#
loop_
_entity_poly.entity_id
_entity_poly.type
_entity_poly.pdbx_seq_one_letter_code
_entity_poly.pdbx_strand_id
1 'polypeptide(L)'
;MKIRNHRLIKDDDNSVAFIPSPNIGGVIQPKFLIIHYTAGSSAEGAISWFQNRASKVSAHLVIARDGTITQMVAFNRLAQHAGVSQWGSLTSLNRYTIGIELDNAGKLIQSGGKWVSPLTRRSYAESEVTIANHKNDPAGTPPSGWHAYTEAQIEATLAASLALVKAYGLTDVLGHEDIAPGRKTDPGPDFPMASVRSRLLGRGGDQSEHFQTTADLNVRSGAGTEFSLLPGSPLPVGTEVEVLQRNGVWWQVDVVGSANGVMDIVGWCHSRHLVAK
;
A
#
# COMPACT_ATOMS: atom_id res chain seq x y z
N MET A 1 -16.00 -5.39 1.52
CA MET A 1 -15.95 -5.36 3.00
C MET A 1 -16.64 -4.12 3.56
N LYS A 2 -17.06 -4.15 4.84
CA LYS A 2 -17.71 -3.02 5.55
C LYS A 2 -17.32 -2.95 7.02
N ILE A 3 -17.52 -1.78 7.65
CA ILE A 3 -17.25 -1.57 9.08
C ILE A 3 -18.57 -1.53 9.85
N ARG A 4 -18.69 -2.35 10.91
CA ARG A 4 -19.84 -2.35 11.83
C ARG A 4 -19.33 -2.41 13.26
N ASN A 5 -19.73 -1.46 14.10
CA ASN A 5 -19.29 -1.37 15.51
C ASN A 5 -17.76 -1.45 15.67
N HIS A 6 -17.02 -0.74 14.81
CA HIS A 6 -15.55 -0.72 14.78
C HIS A 6 -14.89 -2.10 14.50
N ARG A 7 -15.64 -3.02 13.88
CA ARG A 7 -15.20 -4.34 13.43
C ARG A 7 -15.28 -4.44 11.92
N LEU A 8 -14.32 -5.16 11.33
CA LEU A 8 -14.30 -5.45 9.90
C LEU A 8 -15.22 -6.64 9.59
N ILE A 9 -16.14 -6.44 8.65
CA ILE A 9 -17.11 -7.42 8.20
C ILE A 9 -16.84 -7.70 6.72
N LYS A 10 -16.83 -8.98 6.35
CA LYS A 10 -16.70 -9.47 4.97
C LYS A 10 -18.00 -9.21 4.19
N ASP A 11 -17.95 -9.42 2.87
CA ASP A 11 -19.10 -9.15 1.99
C ASP A 11 -20.24 -10.15 2.16
N ASP A 12 -19.94 -11.36 2.64
CA ASP A 12 -20.88 -12.40 3.06
C ASP A 12 -21.50 -12.16 4.45
N ASP A 13 -21.33 -10.95 5.00
CA ASP A 13 -21.76 -10.53 6.34
C ASP A 13 -21.10 -11.24 7.53
N ASN A 14 -20.13 -12.14 7.28
CA ASN A 14 -19.34 -12.75 8.32
C ASN A 14 -18.31 -11.78 8.89
N SER A 15 -18.09 -11.84 10.21
CA SER A 15 -17.03 -11.05 10.83
C SER A 15 -15.66 -11.63 10.49
N VAL A 16 -14.69 -10.75 10.25
CA VAL A 16 -13.28 -11.14 10.25
C VAL A 16 -12.90 -11.67 11.65
N ALA A 17 -12.03 -12.68 11.69
CA ALA A 17 -11.52 -13.25 12.93
C ALA A 17 -10.99 -12.13 13.85
N PHE A 18 -11.30 -12.22 15.15
CA PHE A 18 -10.87 -11.22 16.11
C PHE A 18 -10.14 -11.83 17.28
N ILE A 19 -8.85 -11.51 17.34
CA ILE A 19 -7.91 -12.03 18.31
C ILE A 19 -7.32 -10.82 19.05
N PRO A 20 -7.87 -10.46 20.22
CA PRO A 20 -7.56 -9.17 20.84
C PRO A 20 -6.11 -9.10 21.32
N SER A 21 -5.46 -7.95 21.06
CA SER A 21 -4.21 -7.59 21.72
C SER A 21 -4.48 -6.98 23.11
N PRO A 22 -3.68 -7.28 24.15
CA PRO A 22 -3.75 -6.56 25.42
C PRO A 22 -3.15 -5.15 25.37
N ASN A 23 -2.40 -4.81 24.31
CA ASN A 23 -1.67 -3.55 24.18
C ASN A 23 -2.52 -2.49 23.46
N ILE A 24 -3.64 -2.11 24.06
CA ILE A 24 -4.56 -1.09 23.53
C ILE A 24 -4.58 0.17 24.39
N GLY A 25 -4.81 1.32 23.77
CA GLY A 25 -4.95 2.60 24.46
C GLY A 25 -6.39 3.12 24.48
N GLY A 26 -6.53 4.43 24.72
CA GLY A 26 -7.82 5.13 24.79
C GLY A 26 -8.59 5.15 23.45
N VAL A 27 -9.72 5.85 23.47
CA VAL A 27 -10.54 6.08 22.28
C VAL A 27 -9.81 7.05 21.33
N ILE A 28 -9.89 6.78 20.03
CA ILE A 28 -9.30 7.60 18.97
C ILE A 28 -10.31 7.93 17.88
N GLN A 29 -10.02 8.99 17.12
CA GLN A 29 -10.64 9.29 15.84
C GLN A 29 -9.54 9.22 14.77
N PRO A 30 -9.45 8.10 14.04
CA PRO A 30 -8.42 7.92 13.02
C PRO A 30 -8.54 8.94 11.90
N LYS A 31 -7.40 9.44 11.43
CA LYS A 31 -7.25 10.36 10.29
C LYS A 31 -6.49 9.71 9.14
N PHE A 32 -5.56 8.81 9.44
CA PHE A 32 -4.71 8.17 8.44
C PHE A 32 -4.68 6.65 8.61
N LEU A 33 -4.38 5.96 7.52
CA LEU A 33 -4.07 4.54 7.52
C LEU A 33 -2.56 4.35 7.35
N ILE A 34 -1.95 3.49 8.17
CA ILE A 34 -0.52 3.17 8.07
C ILE A 34 -0.36 1.68 7.72
N ILE A 35 0.37 1.40 6.65
CA ILE A 35 0.72 0.05 6.20
C ILE A 35 2.12 -0.29 6.71
N HIS A 36 2.25 -1.50 7.25
CA HIS A 36 3.48 -2.08 7.84
C HIS A 36 3.75 -3.44 7.21
N TYR A 37 4.98 -3.92 7.34
CA TYR A 37 5.27 -5.36 7.32
C TYR A 37 5.67 -5.84 8.71
N THR A 38 5.45 -7.13 8.98
CA THR A 38 5.76 -7.72 10.29
C THR A 38 7.26 -7.98 10.49
N ALA A 39 8.04 -8.12 9.40
CA ALA A 39 9.42 -8.61 9.36
C ALA A 39 9.59 -10.05 9.90
N GLY A 40 8.47 -10.67 10.28
CA GLY A 40 8.39 -11.94 10.96
C GLY A 40 8.44 -13.13 10.02
N SER A 41 8.21 -14.31 10.59
CA SER A 41 8.18 -15.57 9.83
C SER A 41 6.80 -15.91 9.27
N SER A 42 5.73 -15.44 9.92
CA SER A 42 4.34 -15.64 9.52
C SER A 42 3.37 -14.67 10.21
N ALA A 43 2.14 -14.61 9.70
CA ALA A 43 1.02 -13.91 10.32
C ALA A 43 0.70 -14.40 11.74
N GLU A 44 0.72 -15.71 11.98
CA GLU A 44 0.48 -16.32 13.30
C GLU A 44 1.55 -15.87 14.30
N GLY A 45 2.80 -15.78 13.86
CA GLY A 45 3.90 -15.25 14.67
C GLY A 45 3.65 -13.79 15.08
N ALA A 46 3.20 -12.96 14.14
CA ALA A 46 2.86 -11.57 14.42
C ALA A 46 1.66 -11.44 15.37
N ILE A 47 0.61 -12.23 15.15
CA ILE A 47 -0.58 -12.27 16.02
C ILE A 47 -0.17 -12.68 17.45
N SER A 48 0.60 -13.76 17.59
CA SER A 48 1.13 -14.21 18.88
C SER A 48 1.96 -13.12 19.58
N TRP A 49 2.83 -12.43 18.84
CA TRP A 49 3.63 -11.31 19.37
C TRP A 49 2.77 -10.13 19.84
N PHE A 50 1.70 -9.80 19.11
CA PHE A 50 0.76 -8.75 19.50
C PHE A 50 -0.14 -9.15 20.66
N GLN A 51 -0.34 -10.45 20.94
CA GLN A 51 -1.00 -10.92 22.16
C GLN A 51 -0.10 -10.86 23.40
N ASN A 52 1.22 -10.76 23.23
CA ASN A 52 2.14 -10.63 24.34
C ASN A 52 2.11 -9.21 24.93
N ARG A 53 1.61 -9.05 26.16
CA ARG A 53 1.61 -7.75 26.87
C ARG A 53 3.01 -7.14 27.00
N ALA A 54 4.06 -7.96 27.11
CA ALA A 54 5.43 -7.48 27.23
C ALA A 54 5.98 -6.86 25.94
N SER A 55 5.38 -7.15 24.78
CA SER A 55 5.82 -6.59 23.49
C SER A 55 5.57 -5.08 23.40
N LYS A 56 4.55 -4.57 24.13
CA LYS A 56 4.11 -3.16 24.11
C LYS A 56 3.76 -2.66 22.70
N VAL A 57 3.45 -3.57 21.77
CA VAL A 57 3.07 -3.25 20.40
C VAL A 57 1.79 -3.99 20.02
N SER A 58 1.06 -3.42 19.07
CA SER A 58 -0.16 -3.97 18.49
C SER A 58 -0.51 -3.24 17.20
N ALA A 59 -1.25 -3.90 16.31
CA ALA A 59 -1.86 -3.31 15.13
C ALA A 59 -3.37 -3.57 15.11
N HIS A 60 -4.11 -2.86 14.25
CA HIS A 60 -5.55 -3.09 14.13
C HIS A 60 -5.84 -4.35 13.31
N LEU A 61 -5.12 -4.55 12.21
CA LEU A 61 -5.24 -5.71 11.33
C LEU A 61 -3.88 -6.38 11.13
N VAL A 62 -3.90 -7.70 10.99
CA VAL A 62 -2.82 -8.52 10.42
C VAL A 62 -3.37 -9.22 9.18
N ILE A 63 -2.62 -9.19 8.07
CA ILE A 63 -3.01 -9.83 6.80
C ILE A 63 -1.92 -10.83 6.38
N ALA A 64 -2.31 -12.11 6.34
CA ALA A 64 -1.45 -13.22 5.96
C ALA A 64 -1.18 -13.27 4.45
N ARG A 65 -0.19 -14.07 4.03
CA ARG A 65 0.21 -14.21 2.61
C ARG A 65 -0.89 -14.73 1.67
N ASP A 66 -1.91 -15.40 2.20
CA ASP A 66 -3.07 -15.86 1.44
C ASP A 66 -4.24 -14.84 1.42
N GLY A 67 -4.03 -13.64 1.97
CA GLY A 67 -5.07 -12.61 2.09
C GLY A 67 -5.96 -12.78 3.33
N THR A 68 -5.74 -13.80 4.17
CA THR A 68 -6.50 -13.98 5.41
C THR A 68 -6.26 -12.80 6.35
N ILE A 69 -7.35 -12.12 6.73
CA ILE A 69 -7.32 -10.98 7.64
C ILE A 69 -7.65 -11.45 9.07
N THR A 70 -6.90 -10.96 10.05
CA THR A 70 -7.24 -11.04 11.47
C THR A 70 -7.29 -9.63 12.05
N GLN A 71 -8.39 -9.27 12.71
CA GLN A 71 -8.49 -8.02 13.44
C GLN A 71 -8.03 -8.22 14.90
N MET A 72 -7.19 -7.32 15.41
CA MET A 72 -6.65 -7.42 16.77
C MET A 72 -7.05 -6.26 17.68
N VAL A 73 -7.39 -5.10 17.12
CA VAL A 73 -7.83 -3.93 17.87
C VAL A 73 -9.05 -3.32 17.18
N ALA A 74 -10.04 -2.90 17.96
CA ALA A 74 -11.20 -2.17 17.43
C ALA A 74 -10.74 -0.83 16.85
N PHE A 75 -11.28 -0.43 15.70
CA PHE A 75 -10.79 0.74 14.94
C PHE A 75 -10.96 2.10 15.66
N ASN A 76 -11.80 2.19 16.70
CA ASN A 76 -11.91 3.38 17.55
C ASN A 76 -10.98 3.35 18.77
N ARG A 77 -10.07 2.37 18.86
CA ARG A 77 -9.11 2.24 19.96
C ARG A 77 -7.69 2.39 19.44
N LEU A 78 -6.86 3.02 20.24
CA LEU A 78 -5.44 3.16 19.94
C LEU A 78 -4.76 1.78 19.93
N ALA A 79 -4.09 1.45 18.82
CA ALA A 79 -3.10 0.38 18.74
C ALA A 79 -1.68 0.98 18.82
N GLN A 80 -0.71 0.20 19.26
CA GLN A 80 0.68 0.63 19.44
C GLN A 80 1.55 0.15 18.27
N HIS A 81 1.45 0.83 17.11
CA HIS A 81 2.14 0.43 15.88
C HIS A 81 3.12 1.50 15.34
N ALA A 82 2.73 2.78 15.35
CA ALA A 82 3.50 3.87 14.77
C ALA A 82 4.75 4.25 15.60
N GLY A 83 4.66 4.23 16.93
CA GLY A 83 5.74 4.67 17.82
C GLY A 83 6.11 6.15 17.63
N VAL A 84 7.40 6.50 17.78
CA VAL A 84 7.90 7.86 17.50
C VAL A 84 7.71 8.17 16.01
N SER A 85 6.79 9.09 15.72
CA SER A 85 6.28 9.32 14.37
C SER A 85 5.73 10.73 14.20
N GLN A 86 5.75 11.23 12.95
CA GLN A 86 5.24 12.54 12.56
C GLN A 86 4.67 12.51 11.13
N TRP A 87 3.56 13.21 10.90
CA TRP A 87 3.05 13.52 9.56
C TRP A 87 2.45 14.92 9.56
N GLY A 88 2.97 15.79 8.69
CA GLY A 88 2.69 17.23 8.75
C GLY A 88 3.02 17.80 10.14
N SER A 89 2.06 18.50 10.74
CA SER A 89 2.18 19.07 12.09
C SER A 89 1.84 18.09 13.22
N LEU A 90 1.35 16.89 12.92
CA LEU A 90 0.92 15.91 13.92
C LEU A 90 2.06 14.97 14.29
N THR A 91 2.26 14.75 15.59
CA THR A 91 3.24 13.80 16.14
C THR A 91 2.55 12.71 16.98
N SER A 92 3.29 11.65 17.31
CA SER A 92 2.77 10.51 18.09
C SER A 92 1.53 9.88 17.45
N LEU A 93 1.69 9.43 16.20
CA LEU A 93 0.57 9.17 15.30
C LEU A 93 -0.36 8.03 15.71
N ASN A 94 0.01 7.15 16.64
CA ASN A 94 -0.88 6.11 17.17
C ASN A 94 -2.29 6.62 17.54
N ARG A 95 -2.43 7.88 17.97
CA ARG A 95 -3.73 8.49 18.34
C ARG A 95 -4.57 8.99 17.16
N TYR A 96 -4.01 8.96 15.95
CA TYR A 96 -4.61 9.45 14.72
C TYR A 96 -4.63 8.37 13.63
N THR A 97 -4.24 7.14 13.91
CA THR A 97 -4.01 6.15 12.86
C THR A 97 -4.64 4.80 13.13
N ILE A 98 -5.01 4.14 12.04
CA ILE A 98 -5.24 2.69 11.98
C ILE A 98 -3.98 2.05 11.39
N GLY A 99 -3.53 0.92 11.94
CA GLY A 99 -2.37 0.16 11.47
C GLY A 99 -2.77 -1.19 10.85
N ILE A 100 -2.25 -1.48 9.66
CA ILE A 100 -2.35 -2.78 9.00
C ILE A 100 -0.95 -3.38 8.89
N GLU A 101 -0.78 -4.59 9.42
CA GLU A 101 0.46 -5.37 9.38
C GLU A 101 0.37 -6.48 8.35
N LEU A 102 1.27 -6.49 7.38
CA LEU A 102 1.34 -7.50 6.33
C LEU A 102 2.39 -8.55 6.67
N ASP A 103 2.03 -9.83 6.56
CA ASP A 103 2.98 -10.95 6.69
C ASP A 103 4.02 -10.92 5.56
N ASN A 104 5.14 -10.27 5.84
CA ASN A 104 6.21 -10.04 4.89
C ASN A 104 7.53 -9.87 5.66
N ALA A 105 8.61 -10.38 5.07
CA ALA A 105 9.92 -10.42 5.71
C ALA A 105 10.71 -9.11 5.56
N GLY A 106 10.23 -8.19 4.72
CA GLY A 106 10.86 -6.93 4.40
C GLY A 106 12.15 -7.11 3.60
N LYS A 107 13.17 -6.32 3.98
CA LYS A 107 14.48 -6.31 3.33
C LYS A 107 15.23 -7.62 3.57
N LEU A 108 15.74 -8.21 2.49
CA LEU A 108 16.51 -9.45 2.46
C LEU A 108 17.98 -9.19 2.17
N ILE A 109 18.83 -10.11 2.59
CA ILE A 109 20.28 -10.09 2.31
C ILE A 109 20.66 -11.35 1.52
N GLN A 110 21.73 -11.26 0.73
CA GLN A 110 22.32 -12.45 0.14
C GLN A 110 23.22 -13.18 1.14
N SER A 111 23.06 -14.49 1.25
CA SER A 111 23.93 -15.37 2.02
C SER A 111 24.00 -16.74 1.36
N GLY A 112 25.21 -17.18 0.97
CA GLY A 112 25.41 -18.48 0.33
C GLY A 112 24.61 -18.68 -0.96
N GLY A 113 24.46 -17.63 -1.77
CA GLY A 113 23.66 -17.66 -3.01
C GLY A 113 22.15 -17.69 -2.81
N LYS A 114 21.65 -17.45 -1.59
CA LYS A 114 20.22 -17.39 -1.28
C LYS A 114 19.83 -16.02 -0.75
N TRP A 115 18.58 -15.63 -0.98
CA TRP A 115 17.97 -14.50 -0.30
C TRP A 115 17.47 -14.92 1.07
N VAL A 116 17.88 -14.19 2.12
CA VAL A 116 17.64 -14.57 3.51
C VAL A 116 17.14 -13.38 4.30
N SER A 117 16.13 -13.59 5.15
CA SER A 117 15.72 -12.58 6.14
C SER A 117 16.82 -12.45 7.19
N PRO A 118 17.37 -11.24 7.43
CA PRO A 118 18.41 -11.05 8.44
C PRO A 118 17.90 -11.36 9.86
N LEU A 119 16.59 -11.23 10.09
CA LEU A 119 15.96 -11.47 11.38
C LEU A 119 15.66 -12.95 11.63
N THR A 120 14.93 -13.59 10.71
CA THR A 120 14.44 -14.97 10.92
C THR A 120 15.38 -16.04 10.38
N ARG A 121 16.36 -15.66 9.56
CA ARG A 121 17.28 -16.57 8.83
C ARG A 121 16.59 -17.51 7.85
N ARG A 122 15.29 -17.32 7.60
CA ARG A 122 14.54 -18.03 6.55
C ARG A 122 15.03 -17.58 5.17
N SER A 123 15.20 -18.54 4.26
CA SER A 123 15.50 -18.28 2.86
C SER A 123 14.23 -18.17 2.01
N TYR A 124 14.29 -17.36 0.95
CA TYR A 124 13.21 -17.13 0.00
C TYR A 124 13.67 -17.45 -1.43
N ALA A 125 12.76 -17.94 -2.26
CA ALA A 125 13.04 -18.22 -3.67
C ALA A 125 13.23 -16.90 -4.45
N GLU A 126 14.00 -16.89 -5.53
CA GLU A 126 14.21 -15.69 -6.35
C GLU A 126 12.89 -15.10 -6.88
N SER A 127 11.90 -15.95 -7.18
CA SER A 127 10.55 -15.54 -7.59
C SER A 127 9.75 -14.81 -6.51
N GLU A 128 10.18 -14.88 -5.25
CA GLU A 128 9.58 -14.18 -4.12
C GLU A 128 10.38 -12.92 -3.73
N VAL A 129 11.31 -12.47 -4.58
CA VAL A 129 12.19 -11.34 -4.28
C VAL A 129 12.15 -10.29 -5.37
N THR A 130 11.83 -9.07 -4.96
CA THR A 130 11.93 -7.88 -5.79
C THR A 130 13.26 -7.18 -5.50
N ILE A 131 14.01 -6.86 -6.55
CA ILE A 131 15.25 -6.10 -6.45
C ILE A 131 14.95 -4.63 -6.70
N ALA A 132 15.00 -3.81 -5.64
CA ALA A 132 14.63 -2.41 -5.72
C ALA A 132 15.37 -1.54 -4.71
N ASN A 133 15.47 -0.26 -5.02
CA ASN A 133 15.89 0.77 -4.08
C ASN A 133 14.70 1.20 -3.22
N HIS A 134 14.97 1.49 -1.95
CA HIS A 134 14.00 2.12 -1.08
C HIS A 134 14.00 3.64 -1.33
N LYS A 135 12.84 4.30 -1.26
CA LYS A 135 12.73 5.74 -1.58
C LYS A 135 13.55 6.65 -0.65
N ASN A 136 13.81 6.17 0.57
CA ASN A 136 14.66 6.85 1.56
C ASN A 136 16.15 6.41 1.52
N ASP A 137 16.56 5.56 0.58
CA ASP A 137 17.97 5.20 0.43
C ASP A 137 18.78 6.44 -0.07
N PRO A 138 20.01 6.66 0.43
CA PRO A 138 20.90 7.67 -0.12
C PRO A 138 21.14 7.47 -1.63
N ALA A 139 21.28 8.56 -2.37
CA ALA A 139 21.59 8.50 -3.79
C ALA A 139 22.88 7.67 -4.04
N GLY A 140 22.80 6.75 -5.01
CA GLY A 140 23.90 5.84 -5.34
C GLY A 140 23.93 4.55 -4.51
N THR A 141 23.02 4.36 -3.55
CA THR A 141 22.88 3.08 -2.84
C THR A 141 22.48 1.98 -3.82
N PRO A 142 23.19 0.84 -3.87
CA PRO A 142 22.77 -0.30 -4.71
C PRO A 142 21.40 -0.85 -4.29
N PRO A 143 20.59 -1.38 -5.22
CA PRO A 143 19.31 -1.98 -4.89
C PRO A 143 19.49 -3.20 -3.96
N SER A 144 18.49 -3.46 -3.15
CA SER A 144 18.46 -4.61 -2.23
C SER A 144 17.33 -5.57 -2.62
N GLY A 145 17.41 -6.80 -2.12
CA GLY A 145 16.29 -7.73 -2.21
C GLY A 145 15.21 -7.39 -1.19
N TRP A 146 13.96 -7.48 -1.61
CA TRP A 146 12.76 -7.28 -0.78
C TRP A 146 11.83 -8.46 -0.98
N HIS A 147 11.29 -9.00 0.11
CA HIS A 147 10.33 -10.08 0.02
C HIS A 147 9.04 -9.56 -0.66
N ALA A 148 8.65 -10.20 -1.75
CA ALA A 148 7.51 -9.78 -2.55
C ALA A 148 6.17 -10.02 -1.81
N TYR A 149 5.25 -9.07 -1.94
CA TYR A 149 3.86 -9.23 -1.51
C TYR A 149 3.10 -10.13 -2.50
N THR A 150 2.19 -10.95 -1.98
CA THR A 150 1.31 -11.75 -2.84
C THR A 150 0.15 -10.89 -3.35
N GLU A 151 -0.41 -11.28 -4.49
CA GLU A 151 -1.63 -10.65 -5.02
C GLU A 151 -2.77 -10.67 -4.00
N ALA A 152 -3.01 -11.82 -3.36
CA ALA A 152 -4.02 -11.96 -2.32
C ALA A 152 -3.83 -11.00 -1.13
N GLN A 153 -2.58 -10.73 -0.73
CA GLN A 153 -2.28 -9.72 0.29
C GLN A 153 -2.66 -8.31 -0.16
N ILE A 154 -2.31 -7.95 -1.39
CA ILE A 154 -2.60 -6.62 -1.95
C ILE A 154 -4.11 -6.43 -2.08
N GLU A 155 -4.83 -7.41 -2.61
CA GLU A 155 -6.30 -7.38 -2.74
C GLU A 155 -7.00 -7.24 -1.37
N ALA A 156 -6.60 -8.07 -0.40
CA ALA A 156 -7.14 -8.00 0.96
C ALA A 156 -6.86 -6.64 1.61
N THR A 157 -5.67 -6.09 1.39
CA THR A 157 -5.29 -4.76 1.88
C THR A 157 -6.14 -3.68 1.25
N LEU A 158 -6.34 -3.69 -0.08
CA LEU A 158 -7.20 -2.74 -0.78
C LEU A 158 -8.64 -2.81 -0.27
N ALA A 159 -9.22 -4.00 -0.16
CA ALA A 159 -10.59 -4.20 0.29
C ALA A 159 -10.83 -3.70 1.73
N ALA A 160 -9.90 -4.01 2.65
CA ALA A 160 -9.97 -3.53 4.03
C ALA A 160 -9.76 -2.01 4.10
N SER A 161 -8.77 -1.49 3.37
CA SER A 161 -8.45 -0.07 3.36
C SER A 161 -9.59 0.77 2.82
N LEU A 162 -10.26 0.34 1.74
CA LEU A 162 -11.43 1.02 1.19
C LEU A 162 -12.57 1.12 2.20
N ALA A 163 -12.84 0.03 2.92
CA ALA A 163 -13.85 0.02 3.98
C ALA A 163 -13.49 1.01 5.12
N LEU A 164 -12.21 1.11 5.48
CA LEU A 164 -11.72 2.01 6.52
C LEU A 164 -11.76 3.47 6.09
N VAL A 165 -11.28 3.78 4.89
CA VAL A 165 -11.33 5.13 4.31
C VAL A 165 -12.78 5.63 4.28
N LYS A 166 -13.72 4.82 3.78
CA LYS A 166 -15.14 5.18 3.73
C LYS A 166 -15.76 5.37 5.11
N ALA A 167 -15.44 4.50 6.07
CA ALA A 167 -16.08 4.51 7.39
C ALA A 167 -15.56 5.62 8.32
N TYR A 168 -14.29 6.00 8.19
CA TYR A 168 -13.65 6.99 9.08
C TYR A 168 -13.30 8.31 8.38
N GLY A 169 -13.49 8.42 7.07
CA GLY A 169 -13.07 9.60 6.30
C GLY A 169 -11.56 9.80 6.34
N LEU A 170 -10.80 8.71 6.23
CA LEU A 170 -9.33 8.78 6.29
C LEU A 170 -8.82 9.63 5.12
N THR A 171 -7.92 10.56 5.42
CA THR A 171 -7.45 11.54 4.43
C THR A 171 -6.15 11.16 3.77
N ASP A 172 -5.44 10.17 4.32
CA ASP A 172 -4.20 9.66 3.73
C ASP A 172 -3.97 8.17 4.07
N VAL A 173 -3.20 7.51 3.21
CA VAL A 173 -2.69 6.14 3.38
C VAL A 173 -1.18 6.20 3.19
N LEU A 174 -0.44 5.77 4.21
CA LEU A 174 1.00 6.00 4.31
C LEU A 174 1.72 4.70 4.69
N GLY A 175 3.01 4.62 4.38
CA GLY A 175 3.89 3.62 4.95
C GLY A 175 4.44 4.05 6.32
N HIS A 176 4.98 3.09 7.09
CA HIS A 176 5.70 3.43 8.32
C HIS A 176 6.96 4.26 8.03
N GLU A 177 7.60 4.02 6.89
CA GLU A 177 8.72 4.77 6.33
C GLU A 177 8.42 6.27 6.08
N ASP A 178 7.15 6.64 5.85
CA ASP A 178 6.73 8.02 5.61
C ASP A 178 6.66 8.82 6.92
N ILE A 179 6.19 8.16 7.98
CA ILE A 179 5.93 8.80 9.27
C ILE A 179 7.11 8.69 10.25
N ALA A 180 8.08 7.83 9.95
CA ALA A 180 9.27 7.60 10.76
C ALA A 180 10.52 7.40 9.89
N PRO A 181 10.85 8.36 9.01
CA PRO A 181 12.00 8.26 8.11
C PRO A 181 13.30 8.06 8.88
N GLY A 182 14.19 7.22 8.35
CA GLY A 182 15.46 6.84 8.98
C GLY A 182 15.35 5.80 10.10
N ARG A 183 14.18 5.63 10.72
CA ARG A 183 13.91 4.57 11.71
C ARG A 183 13.23 3.35 11.10
N LYS A 184 12.41 3.57 10.07
CA LYS A 184 11.51 2.56 9.48
C LYS A 184 11.64 2.52 7.96
N THR A 185 11.46 1.33 7.41
CA THR A 185 11.59 1.03 5.97
C THR A 185 10.41 0.23 5.43
N ASP A 186 9.39 0.00 6.25
CA ASP A 186 8.18 -0.70 5.89
C ASP A 186 7.10 0.28 5.39
N PRO A 187 6.25 -0.12 4.41
CA PRO A 187 6.13 -1.47 3.84
C PRO A 187 7.17 -1.79 2.75
N GLY A 188 8.06 -0.87 2.43
CA GLY A 188 9.15 -1.05 1.47
C GLY A 188 8.72 -0.86 0.01
N PRO A 189 9.69 -0.88 -0.92
CA PRO A 189 9.48 -0.48 -2.31
C PRO A 189 8.64 -1.46 -3.15
N ASP A 190 8.48 -2.70 -2.69
CA ASP A 190 7.64 -3.69 -3.38
C ASP A 190 6.14 -3.42 -3.16
N PHE A 191 5.76 -2.82 -2.03
CA PHE A 191 4.35 -2.52 -1.79
C PHE A 191 3.90 -1.39 -2.74
N PRO A 192 2.79 -1.57 -3.50
CA PRO A 192 2.35 -0.62 -4.52
C PRO A 192 1.62 0.60 -3.92
N MET A 193 2.30 1.34 -3.04
CA MET A 193 1.71 2.43 -2.26
C MET A 193 1.07 3.52 -3.12
N ALA A 194 1.68 3.86 -4.26
CA ALA A 194 1.12 4.87 -5.17
C ALA A 194 -0.23 4.43 -5.76
N SER A 195 -0.30 3.20 -6.28
CA SER A 195 -1.53 2.60 -6.83
C SER A 195 -2.61 2.47 -5.76
N VAL A 196 -2.24 1.99 -4.56
CA VAL A 196 -3.14 1.90 -3.41
C VAL A 196 -3.71 3.27 -3.02
N ARG A 197 -2.87 4.30 -2.89
CA ARG A 197 -3.32 5.67 -2.58
C ARG A 197 -4.23 6.23 -3.66
N SER A 198 -3.90 6.02 -4.94
CA SER A 198 -4.71 6.46 -6.07
C SER A 198 -6.12 5.87 -5.99
N ARG A 199 -6.23 4.53 -5.86
CA ARG A 199 -7.52 3.83 -5.79
C ARG A 199 -8.36 4.18 -4.56
N LEU A 200 -7.72 4.52 -3.44
CA LEU A 200 -8.42 4.76 -2.17
C LEU A 200 -8.79 6.22 -1.95
N LEU A 201 -7.94 7.14 -2.39
CA LEU A 201 -8.04 8.58 -2.10
C LEU A 201 -8.18 9.43 -3.34
N GLY A 202 -8.24 8.81 -4.53
CA GLY A 202 -8.76 9.37 -5.76
C GLY A 202 -10.15 9.94 -5.50
N ARG A 203 -10.11 11.19 -5.06
CA ARG A 203 -11.14 12.15 -4.64
C ARG A 203 -12.57 11.68 -4.86
N GLY A 204 -13.30 11.54 -3.75
CA GLY A 204 -14.74 11.38 -3.77
C GLY A 204 -15.43 12.48 -4.59
N GLY A 205 -16.33 12.07 -5.49
CA GLY A 205 -17.32 12.95 -6.07
C GLY A 205 -17.47 12.92 -7.59
N ASP A 206 -16.56 12.31 -8.35
CA ASP A 206 -16.77 12.10 -9.79
C ASP A 206 -16.62 10.61 -10.12
N GLN A 207 -17.50 10.13 -10.99
CA GLN A 207 -17.34 8.82 -11.61
C GLN A 207 -15.93 8.79 -12.21
N SER A 208 -15.11 7.79 -11.86
CA SER A 208 -13.85 7.53 -12.57
C SER A 208 -14.14 7.57 -14.05
N GLU A 209 -13.68 8.62 -14.72
CA GLU A 209 -13.92 8.76 -16.14
C GLU A 209 -12.95 7.82 -16.85
N HIS A 210 -13.48 6.68 -17.27
CA HIS A 210 -12.73 5.72 -18.08
C HIS A 210 -12.75 6.16 -19.54
N PHE A 211 -11.57 6.15 -20.15
CA PHE A 211 -11.39 6.41 -21.56
C PHE A 211 -10.64 5.25 -22.22
N GLN A 212 -10.71 5.22 -23.55
CA GLN A 212 -9.87 4.35 -24.37
C GLN A 212 -9.02 5.18 -25.33
N THR A 213 -7.80 4.72 -25.56
CA THR A 213 -6.91 5.30 -26.57
C THR A 213 -7.48 5.04 -27.97
N THR A 214 -7.53 6.06 -28.82
CA THR A 214 -8.02 5.94 -30.20
C THR A 214 -6.89 5.81 -31.23
N ALA A 215 -5.64 5.92 -30.78
CA ALA A 215 -4.40 5.84 -31.54
C ALA A 215 -3.28 5.36 -30.60
N ASP A 216 -2.12 4.99 -31.14
CA ASP A 216 -0.93 4.77 -30.33
C ASP A 216 -0.58 6.06 -29.57
N LEU A 217 -0.70 6.02 -28.25
CA LEU A 217 -0.71 7.21 -27.41
C LEU A 217 0.54 7.31 -26.54
N ASN A 218 1.34 8.32 -26.80
CA ASN A 218 2.52 8.61 -25.99
C ASN A 218 2.14 9.08 -24.58
N VAL A 219 2.73 8.44 -23.57
CA VAL A 219 2.60 8.81 -22.16
C VAL A 219 3.94 9.29 -21.64
N ARG A 220 3.95 10.45 -20.98
CA ARG A 220 5.16 11.19 -20.60
C ARG A 220 5.21 11.48 -19.11
N SER A 221 6.39 11.79 -18.60
CA SER A 221 6.61 12.16 -17.19
C SER A 221 6.01 13.51 -16.79
N GLY A 222 5.59 14.35 -17.76
CA GLY A 222 4.99 15.66 -17.53
C GLY A 222 4.11 16.12 -18.68
N ALA A 223 3.36 17.21 -18.44
CA ALA A 223 2.34 17.76 -19.34
C ALA A 223 2.93 18.54 -20.53
N GLY A 224 3.53 17.84 -21.48
CA GLY A 224 4.16 18.46 -22.64
C GLY A 224 5.01 17.48 -23.45
N THR A 225 5.32 17.82 -24.70
CA THR A 225 6.17 16.98 -25.59
C THR A 225 7.65 16.98 -25.21
N GLU A 226 8.08 17.95 -24.41
CA GLU A 226 9.43 18.11 -23.88
C GLU A 226 9.77 17.09 -22.79
N PHE A 227 8.77 16.50 -22.16
CA PHE A 227 8.96 15.49 -21.12
C PHE A 227 9.25 14.11 -21.73
N SER A 228 10.10 13.34 -21.05
CA SER A 228 10.49 11.99 -21.46
C SER A 228 9.29 11.04 -21.51
N LEU A 229 9.31 10.10 -22.47
CA LEU A 229 8.33 9.00 -22.54
C LEU A 229 8.52 8.05 -21.35
N LEU A 230 7.41 7.53 -20.83
CA LEU A 230 7.42 6.51 -19.79
C LEU A 230 7.63 5.11 -20.40
N PRO A 231 8.23 4.17 -19.65
CA PRO A 231 8.24 2.76 -20.02
C PRO A 231 6.82 2.24 -20.33
N GLY A 232 6.69 1.43 -21.39
CA GLY A 232 5.38 0.95 -21.86
C GLY A 232 4.66 1.90 -22.83
N SER A 233 5.19 3.11 -23.07
CA SER A 233 4.73 4.02 -24.12
C SER A 233 5.32 3.68 -25.50
N PRO A 234 4.59 3.90 -26.63
CA PRO A 234 3.20 4.37 -26.70
C PRO A 234 2.19 3.30 -26.28
N LEU A 235 1.09 3.72 -25.66
CA LEU A 235 -0.03 2.83 -25.33
C LEU A 235 -0.74 2.39 -26.61
N PRO A 236 -0.98 1.08 -26.84
CA PRO A 236 -1.73 0.60 -28.00
C PRO A 236 -3.15 1.16 -28.05
N VAL A 237 -3.75 1.23 -29.24
CA VAL A 237 -5.18 1.55 -29.44
C VAL A 237 -6.08 0.64 -28.57
N GLY A 238 -7.12 1.21 -27.98
CA GLY A 238 -8.08 0.50 -27.12
C GLY A 238 -7.59 0.29 -25.69
N THR A 239 -6.41 0.80 -25.33
CA THR A 239 -5.89 0.75 -23.97
C THR A 239 -6.80 1.58 -23.07
N GLU A 240 -7.31 0.96 -22.02
CA GLU A 240 -8.20 1.61 -21.06
C GLU A 240 -7.37 2.42 -20.06
N VAL A 241 -7.82 3.65 -19.83
CA VAL A 241 -7.16 4.57 -18.92
C VAL A 241 -8.17 5.29 -18.04
N GLU A 242 -7.79 5.56 -16.80
CA GLU A 242 -8.53 6.39 -15.86
C GLU A 242 -7.91 7.79 -15.84
N VAL A 243 -8.72 8.83 -16.00
CA VAL A 243 -8.22 10.22 -15.94
C VAL A 243 -8.08 10.65 -14.48
N LEU A 244 -6.84 10.97 -14.08
CA LEU A 244 -6.51 11.42 -12.74
C LEU A 244 -6.60 12.94 -12.59
N GLN A 245 -6.09 13.69 -13.58
CA GLN A 245 -6.16 15.15 -13.61
C GLN A 245 -5.94 15.72 -15.02
N ARG A 246 -6.27 17.00 -15.21
CA ARG A 246 -6.20 17.70 -16.51
C ARG A 246 -5.38 18.99 -16.41
N ASN A 247 -4.51 19.23 -17.38
CA ASN A 247 -3.80 20.48 -17.61
C ASN A 247 -3.94 20.88 -19.08
N GLY A 248 -5.01 21.64 -19.38
CA GLY A 248 -5.38 21.97 -20.75
C GLY A 248 -5.66 20.70 -21.57
N VAL A 249 -4.92 20.52 -22.66
CA VAL A 249 -5.01 19.34 -23.54
C VAL A 249 -4.18 18.14 -23.08
N TRP A 250 -3.39 18.31 -22.00
CA TRP A 250 -2.59 17.22 -21.42
C TRP A 250 -3.31 16.66 -20.21
N TRP A 251 -3.67 15.39 -20.26
CA TRP A 251 -4.36 14.71 -19.17
C TRP A 251 -3.41 13.71 -18.54
N GLN A 252 -3.35 13.70 -17.21
CA GLN A 252 -2.66 12.65 -16.48
C GLN A 252 -3.62 11.47 -16.34
N VAL A 253 -3.14 10.30 -16.74
CA VAL A 253 -3.92 9.08 -16.77
C VAL A 253 -3.20 7.96 -16.04
N ASP A 254 -3.98 7.05 -15.46
CA ASP A 254 -3.55 5.75 -14.94
C ASP A 254 -3.98 4.67 -15.94
N VAL A 255 -3.06 3.82 -16.38
CA VAL A 255 -3.36 2.73 -17.31
C VAL A 255 -4.00 1.57 -16.56
N VAL A 256 -5.21 1.20 -16.96
CA VAL A 256 -5.92 0.08 -16.36
C VAL A 256 -5.31 -1.24 -16.85
N GLY A 257 -4.60 -1.94 -15.97
CA GLY A 257 -3.96 -3.22 -16.25
C GLY A 257 -2.49 -3.07 -16.67
N SER A 258 -2.12 -3.67 -17.80
CA SER A 258 -0.77 -3.56 -18.36
C SER A 258 -0.81 -3.06 -19.81
N ALA A 259 0.19 -2.28 -20.21
CA ALA A 259 0.42 -1.92 -21.60
C ALA A 259 1.85 -2.27 -21.97
N ASN A 260 2.02 -2.98 -23.09
CA ASN A 260 3.33 -3.44 -23.58
C ASN A 260 4.16 -4.19 -22.52
N GLY A 261 3.51 -4.96 -21.64
CA GLY A 261 4.16 -5.72 -20.57
C GLY A 261 4.60 -4.89 -19.36
N VAL A 262 4.24 -3.60 -19.30
CA VAL A 262 4.50 -2.71 -18.16
C VAL A 262 3.18 -2.41 -17.45
N MET A 263 3.15 -2.62 -16.13
CA MET A 263 2.04 -2.25 -15.24
C MET A 263 2.31 -0.90 -14.57
N ASP A 264 1.28 -0.34 -13.92
CA ASP A 264 1.38 0.90 -13.10
C ASP A 264 1.89 2.12 -13.87
N ILE A 265 1.50 2.25 -15.14
CA ILE A 265 1.87 3.41 -15.96
C ILE A 265 0.96 4.59 -15.59
N VAL A 266 1.51 5.54 -14.82
CA VAL A 266 0.86 6.82 -14.51
C VAL A 266 1.64 7.96 -15.15
N GLY A 267 1.02 8.67 -16.09
CA GLY A 267 1.70 9.76 -16.80
C GLY A 267 0.77 10.63 -17.63
N TRP A 268 1.36 11.55 -18.38
CA TRP A 268 0.64 12.57 -19.13
C TRP A 268 0.54 12.23 -20.61
N CYS A 269 -0.66 12.32 -21.17
CA CYS A 269 -0.93 12.10 -22.59
C CYS A 269 -1.81 13.23 -23.16
N HIS A 270 -1.90 13.31 -24.49
CA HIS A 270 -2.70 14.33 -25.15
C HIS A 270 -4.15 13.86 -25.31
N SER A 271 -5.10 14.62 -24.76
CA SER A 271 -6.51 14.22 -24.62
C SER A 271 -7.25 13.96 -25.92
N ARG A 272 -6.86 14.61 -27.03
CA ARG A 272 -7.44 14.37 -28.37
C ARG A 272 -7.42 12.91 -28.85
N HIS A 273 -6.62 12.06 -28.22
CA HIS A 273 -6.49 10.64 -28.53
C HIS A 273 -7.22 9.73 -27.53
N LEU A 274 -8.12 10.31 -26.72
CA LEU A 274 -8.94 9.60 -25.75
C LEU A 274 -10.43 9.75 -26.13
N VAL A 275 -11.18 8.66 -26.02
CA VAL A 275 -12.65 8.65 -26.15
C VAL A 275 -13.26 8.05 -24.89
N ALA A 276 -14.33 8.66 -24.39
CA ALA A 276 -15.03 8.16 -23.20
C ALA A 276 -15.57 6.75 -23.46
N LYS A 277 -15.47 5.89 -22.46
CA LYS A 277 -15.96 4.51 -22.49
C LYS A 277 -17.40 4.42 -21.97
#